data_AF-F7QM02-F1
#
_entry.id   AF-F7QM02-F1
#
_cell.length_a   1.000
_cell.length_b   1.000
_cell.length_c   1.000
_cell.angle_alpha   90.00
_cell.angle_beta   90.00
_cell.angle_gamma   90.00
#
_symmetry.space_group_name_H-M   'P 1'
#
loop_
_entity.id
_entity.type
_entity.pdbx_description
1 polymer ?
#
loop_
_entity_poly.entity_id
_entity_poly.type
_entity_poly.pdbx_seq_one_letter_code
_entity_poly.pdbx_strand_id
1 'polypeptide(L)' 'MRDSIRDFLVRGHRKVIEHYDRLLRSPSLPESERRLILGRRAKEEEALERLLKAVWTGRMAS' A
#
# COMPACT_ATOMS: atom_id res chain seq x y z
N MET A 1 -17.27 -8.40 -12.37
CA MET A 1 -17.30 -7.03 -11.78
C MET A 1 -16.46 -6.90 -10.50
N ARG A 2 -16.47 -7.88 -9.58
CA ARG A 2 -15.64 -7.85 -8.34
C ARG A 2 -14.12 -7.83 -8.58
N ASP A 3 -13.63 -8.50 -9.63
CA ASP A 3 -12.20 -8.52 -9.94
C ASP A 3 -11.67 -7.13 -10.35
N SER A 4 -12.50 -6.30 -10.99
CA SER A 4 -12.14 -4.94 -11.40
C SER A 4 -11.92 -3.99 -10.21
N ILE A 5 -12.77 -4.09 -9.17
CA ILE A 5 -12.65 -3.26 -7.96
C ILE A 5 -11.43 -3.69 -7.13
N ARG A 6 -11.20 -5.00 -6.97
CA ARG A 6 -10.01 -5.50 -6.24
C ARG A 6 -8.72 -5.10 -6.92
N ASP A 7 -8.62 -5.28 -8.22
CA ASP A 7 -7.43 -4.89 -8.97
C ASP A 7 -7.20 -3.37 -8.91
N PHE A 8 -8.28 -2.59 -8.93
CA PHE A 8 -8.21 -1.15 -8.72
C PHE A 8 -7.65 -0.80 -7.33
N LEU A 9 -8.12 -1.44 -6.26
CA LEU A 9 -7.62 -1.22 -4.90
C LEU A 9 -6.16 -1.64 -4.75
N VAL A 10 -5.78 -2.81 -5.26
CA VAL A 10 -4.38 -3.29 -5.24
C VAL A 10 -3.45 -2.31 -5.96
N ARG A 11 -3.84 -1.83 -7.15
CA ARG A 11 -3.08 -0.80 -7.88
C ARG A 11 -3.01 0.51 -7.12
N GLY A 12 -4.12 0.92 -6.48
CA GLY A 12 -4.19 2.11 -5.63
C GLY A 12 -3.17 2.08 -4.51
N HIS A 13 -3.19 1.02 -3.68
CA HIS A 13 -2.24 0.84 -2.59
C HIS A 13 -0.79 0.84 -3.07
N ARG A 14 -0.47 0.11 -4.15
CA ARG A 14 0.88 0.10 -4.74
C ARG A 14 1.35 1.49 -5.15
N LYS A 15 0.47 2.29 -5.77
CA LYS A 15 0.79 3.65 -6.19
C LYS A 15 1.06 4.58 -4.99
N VAL A 16 0.31 4.43 -3.91
CA VAL A 16 0.51 5.19 -2.67
C VAL A 16 1.84 4.80 -2.00
N ILE A 17 2.16 3.52 -1.93
CA ILE A 17 3.46 3.03 -1.41
C ILE A 17 4.61 3.60 -2.23
N GLU A 18 4.52 3.53 -3.56
CA GLU A 18 5.54 4.09 -4.45
C GLU A 18 5.69 5.62 -4.26
N HIS A 19 4.59 6.33 -4.03
CA HIS A 19 4.64 7.75 -3.72
C HIS A 19 5.40 8.03 -2.42
N TYR A 20 5.15 7.26 -1.35
CA TYR A 20 5.92 7.38 -0.11
C TYR A 20 7.40 7.04 -0.31
N ASP A 21 7.73 6.03 -1.10
CA ASP A 21 9.13 5.70 -1.44
C ASP A 21 9.85 6.86 -2.12
N ARG A 22 9.17 7.57 -3.02
CA ARG A 22 9.72 8.77 -3.66
C ARG A 22 9.94 9.90 -2.66
N LEU A 23 8.98 10.15 -1.76
CA LEU A 23 9.13 11.17 -0.72
C LEU A 23 10.31 10.88 0.21
N LEU A 24 10.49 9.60 0.60
CA LEU A 24 11.57 9.18 1.50
C LEU A 24 12.97 9.32 0.91
N ARG A 25 13.09 9.38 -0.42
CA ARG A 25 14.35 9.66 -1.14
C ARG A 25 14.74 11.13 -1.12
N SER A 26 13.85 12.03 -0.68
CA SER A 26 14.19 13.45 -0.61
C SER A 26 15.28 13.69 0.45
N PRO A 27 16.44 14.28 0.07
CA PRO A 27 17.54 14.52 0.98
C PRO A 27 17.24 15.64 1.99
N SER A 28 16.28 16.51 1.68
CA SER A 28 15.86 17.62 2.55
C SER A 28 14.67 17.27 3.44
N LEU A 29 14.25 16.01 3.50
CA LEU A 29 13.10 15.58 4.28
C LEU A 29 13.43 15.64 5.78
N PRO A 30 12.71 16.45 6.58
CA PRO A 30 12.91 16.49 8.03
C PRO A 30 12.71 15.13 8.67
N GLU A 31 13.47 14.82 9.72
CA GLU A 31 13.41 13.51 10.39
C GLU A 31 12.03 13.19 11.01
N SER A 32 11.31 14.22 11.47
CA SER A 32 9.92 14.08 11.94
C SER A 32 8.98 13.67 10.80
N GLU A 33 9.11 14.29 9.64
CA GLU A 33 8.32 13.96 8.45
C GLU A 33 8.70 12.59 7.88
N ARG A 34 10.00 12.25 7.88
CA ARG A 34 10.49 10.91 7.51
C ARG A 34 9.82 9.83 8.36
N ARG A 35 9.80 10.00 9.68
CA ARG A 35 9.14 9.05 10.60
C ARG A 35 7.63 8.97 10.34
N LEU A 36 6.97 10.10 10.09
CA LEU A 36 5.55 10.11 9.74
C LEU A 36 5.28 9.35 8.43
N ILE A 37 6.08 9.58 7.39
CA ILE A 37 5.94 8.93 6.08
C ILE A 37 6.22 7.44 6.18
N LEU A 38 7.27 7.02 6.90
CA LEU A 38 7.54 5.61 7.18
C LEU A 38 6.36 4.92 7.88
N GLY A 39 5.78 5.56 8.90
CA GLY A 39 4.61 5.03 9.59
C GLY A 39 3.37 4.92 8.70
N ARG A 40 3.14 5.89 7.80
CA ARG A 40 2.04 5.84 6.82
C ARG A 40 2.27 4.75 5.77
N ARG A 41 3.50 4.61 5.28
CA ARG A 41 3.90 3.58 4.33
C ARG A 41 3.69 2.18 4.89
N ALA A 42 4.12 1.93 6.13
CA ALA A 42 3.93 0.64 6.79
C ALA A 42 2.44 0.26 6.91
N LYS A 43 1.58 1.21 7.29
CA LYS A 43 0.12 0.99 7.33
C LYS A 43 -0.47 0.64 5.96
N GLU A 44 0.05 1.27 4.91
CA GLU A 44 -0.38 1.01 3.53
C GLU A 44 0.06 -0.39 3.06
N GLU A 45 1.27 -0.82 3.43
CA GLU A 45 1.77 -2.18 3.17
C GLU A 45 0.93 -3.25 3.90
N GLU A 46 0.60 -3.03 5.18
CA GLU A 46 -0.28 -3.92 5.92
C GLU A 46 -1.69 -4.00 5.32
N ALA A 47 -2.23 -2.89 4.82
CA ALA A 47 -3.53 -2.86 4.17
C ALA A 47 -3.51 -3.64 2.85
N LEU A 48 -2.46 -3.45 2.04
CA LEU A 48 -2.25 -4.20 0.81
C LEU A 48 -2.09 -5.70 1.08
N GLU A 49 -1.33 -6.09 2.10
CA GLU A 49 -1.15 -7.50 2.47
C GLU A 49 -2.48 -8.14 2.87
N ARG A 50 -3.29 -7.45 3.69
CA ARG A 50 -4.64 -7.89 4.05
C ARG A 50 -5.54 -8.06 2.83
N LEU A 51 -5.48 -7.12 1.89
CA LEU A 51 -6.25 -7.18 0.64
C LEU A 51 -5.84 -8.39 -0.22
N LEU A 52 -4.53 -8.63 -0.38
CA LEU A 52 -4.01 -9.76 -1.13
C LEU A 52 -4.36 -11.10 -0.48
N LYS A 53 -4.28 -11.20 0.85
CA LYS A 53 -4.72 -12.39 1.60
C LYS A 53 -6.21 -12.69 1.37
N ALA A 54 -7.07 -11.66 1.42
CA ALA A 54 -8.49 -11.80 1.15
C ALA A 54 -8.78 -12.24 -0.30
N VAL A 55 -7.94 -11.85 -1.26
CA VAL A 55 -8.02 -12.33 -2.65
C VAL A 55 -7.70 -13.82 -2.71
N TRP A 56 -6.62 -14.24 -2.06
CA TRP A 56 -6.16 -15.64 -2.07
C TRP A 56 -7.19 -16.57 -1.43
N THR A 57 -7.70 -16.23 -0.24
CA THR A 57 -8.70 -17.05 0.46
C THR A 57 -10.04 -17.07 -0.28
N GLY A 58 -10.48 -15.96 -0.85
CA GLY A 58 -11.72 -15.90 -1.64
C GLY A 58 -11.66 -16.71 -2.93
N ARG A 59 -10.47 -16.94 -3.50
CA ARG A 59 -10.27 -17.72 -4.74
C ARG A 59 -10.21 -19.22 -4.49
N MET A 60 -9.81 -19.67 -3.30
CA MET A 60 -9.81 -21.09 -2.91
C MET A 60 -11.16 -21.58 -2.38
N ALA A 61 -12.05 -20.66 -1.99
CA ALA A 61 -13.39 -20.96 -1.47
C ALA A 61 -14.50 -20.95 -2.55
N SER A 62 -14.14 -20.74 -3.84
CA SER A 62 -15.06 -20.75 -4.99
C SER A 62 -14.80 -21.94 -5.90
#